data_AF-A0A350SXE0-F1
#
_entry.id   AF-A0A350SXE0-F1
#
_cell.length_a   1.000
_cell.length_b   1.000
_cell.length_c   1.000
_cell.angle_alpha   90.00
_cell.angle_beta   90.00
_cell.angle_gamma   90.00
#
_symmetry.space_group_name_H-M   'P 1'
#
loop_
_entity.id
_entity.type
_entity.pdbx_description
1 polymer ?
#
loop_
_entity_poly.entity_id
_entity_poly.type
_entity_poly.pdbx_seq_one_letter_code
_entity_poly.pdbx_strand_id
1 'polypeptide(L)'
;MPANTAPATLHLHIAARETVAELRVPGGEGQRFVLPIGCETLWPAPGHSGPSPLALENAIQTVEDQIEGLHRHVPAGSRLVVDAQTLAPLQHAGAIRGLVNGAIGLAVIEHEYQQLAARAMGVPSARGSGFEHAAGDALVLILRECLHHLGFDAVHLAA
;
A
#
# COMPACT_ATOMS: atom_id res chain seq x y z
N MET A 1 34.07 -1.39 13.64
CA MET A 1 33.15 -1.79 12.54
C MET A 1 31.80 -2.07 13.17
N PRO A 2 30.77 -1.22 13.02
CA PRO A 2 29.45 -1.63 13.43
C PRO A 2 29.06 -2.85 12.59
N ALA A 3 28.56 -3.90 13.22
CA ALA A 3 28.00 -5.04 12.51
C ALA A 3 26.93 -4.50 11.55
N ASN A 4 27.03 -4.87 10.27
CA ASN A 4 26.03 -4.58 9.26
C ASN A 4 24.79 -5.44 9.55
N THR A 5 24.04 -5.08 10.60
CA THR A 5 22.82 -5.78 10.97
C THR A 5 21.77 -5.41 9.92
N ALA A 6 21.21 -6.42 9.26
CA ALA A 6 20.10 -6.20 8.32
C ALA A 6 18.99 -5.40 9.02
N PRO A 7 18.29 -4.46 8.34
CA PRO A 7 17.20 -3.73 8.97
C PRO A 7 16.04 -4.67 9.29
N ALA A 8 15.19 -4.27 10.25
CA ALA A 8 13.91 -4.92 10.44
C ALA A 8 13.04 -4.77 9.18
N THR A 9 12.16 -5.74 8.95
CA THR A 9 11.28 -5.76 7.77
C THR A 9 9.84 -5.93 8.20
N LEU A 10 8.94 -5.15 7.60
CA LEU A 10 7.50 -5.35 7.68
C LEU A 10 7.05 -5.92 6.34
N HIS A 11 6.73 -7.21 6.30
CA HIS A 11 6.22 -7.85 5.10
C HIS A 11 4.69 -7.76 5.09
N LEU A 12 4.10 -7.16 4.06
CA LEU A 12 2.66 -7.16 3.87
C LEU A 12 2.24 -8.20 2.83
N HIS A 13 1.31 -9.07 3.23
CA HIS A 13 0.56 -9.92 2.32
C HIS A 13 -0.87 -9.35 2.21
N ILE A 14 -1.12 -8.58 1.15
CA ILE A 14 -2.40 -7.92 0.91
C ILE A 14 -3.26 -8.84 0.04
N ALA A 15 -4.33 -9.36 0.62
CA ALA A 15 -5.31 -10.20 -0.06
C ALA A 15 -6.59 -9.41 -0.39
N ALA A 16 -7.61 -10.10 -0.91
CA ALA A 16 -8.88 -9.48 -1.25
C ALA A 16 -9.59 -8.86 -0.04
N ARG A 17 -9.54 -9.52 1.13
CA ARG A 17 -10.36 -9.15 2.30
C ARG A 17 -9.56 -8.79 3.55
N GLU A 18 -8.28 -9.09 3.58
CA GLU A 18 -7.41 -8.87 4.73
C GLU A 18 -5.98 -8.62 4.29
N THR A 19 -5.22 -8.00 5.18
CA THR A 19 -3.80 -7.75 5.03
C THR A 19 -3.10 -8.36 6.23
N VAL A 20 -2.17 -9.27 5.98
CA VAL A 20 -1.31 -9.82 7.02
C VAL A 20 -0.01 -9.05 7.02
N ALA A 21 0.35 -8.45 8.16
CA ALA A 21 1.62 -7.78 8.36
C ALA A 21 2.54 -8.64 9.24
N GLU A 22 3.68 -9.04 8.70
CA GLU A 22 4.71 -9.79 9.43
C GLU A 22 5.91 -8.89 9.70
N LEU A 23 6.13 -8.53 10.96
CA LEU A 23 7.29 -7.79 11.40
C LEU A 23 8.40 -8.75 11.79
N ARG A 24 9.54 -8.68 11.10
CA ARG A 24 10.76 -9.44 11.40
C ARG A 24 11.85 -8.49 11.87
N VAL A 25 12.24 -8.63 13.13
CA VAL A 25 13.36 -7.89 13.74
C VAL A 25 14.56 -8.84 13.83
N PRO A 26 15.76 -8.45 13.39
CA PRO A 26 16.95 -9.30 13.49
C PRO A 26 17.23 -9.73 14.92
N GLY A 27 17.36 -11.04 15.13
CA GLY A 27 17.63 -11.61 16.46
C GLY A 27 16.43 -11.60 17.43
N GLY A 28 15.25 -11.15 16.99
CA GLY A 28 14.00 -11.23 17.74
C GLY A 28 13.03 -12.25 17.15
N GLU A 29 11.96 -12.54 17.88
CA GLU A 29 10.83 -13.30 17.35
C GLU A 29 10.01 -12.46 16.37
N GLY A 30 9.52 -13.08 15.31
CA GLY A 30 8.63 -12.43 14.36
C GLY A 30 7.27 -12.15 14.99
N GLN A 31 6.71 -10.98 14.70
CA GLN A 31 5.35 -10.61 15.10
C GLN A 31 4.43 -10.63 13.89
N ARG A 32 3.20 -11.10 14.07
CA ARG A 32 2.19 -11.18 13.02
C ARG A 32 0.93 -10.42 13.43
N PHE A 33 0.45 -9.58 12.53
CA PHE A 33 -0.76 -8.77 12.70
C PHE A 33 -1.71 -9.06 11.54
N VAL A 34 -3.01 -9.13 11.83
CA VAL A 34 -4.05 -9.32 10.80
C VAL A 34 -4.91 -8.06 10.80
N LEU A 35 -4.92 -7.36 9.67
CA LEU A 35 -5.71 -6.17 9.46
C LEU A 35 -6.94 -6.55 8.60
N PRO A 36 -8.17 -6.20 9.02
CA PRO A 36 -9.41 -6.49 8.28
C PRO A 36 -9.60 -5.54 7.07
N ILE A 37 -8.52 -5.26 6.33
CA ILE A 37 -8.50 -4.43 5.12
C ILE A 37 -7.81 -5.18 3.98
N GLY A 38 -8.39 -5.15 2.79
CA GLY A 38 -7.87 -5.77 1.59
C GLY A 38 -8.38 -5.07 0.33
N CYS A 39 -7.99 -5.57 -0.83
CA CYS A 39 -8.28 -4.92 -2.11
C CYS A 39 -9.78 -4.74 -2.43
N GLU A 40 -10.66 -5.53 -1.80
CA GLU A 40 -12.11 -5.50 -2.01
C GLU A 40 -12.89 -4.90 -0.81
N THR A 41 -12.20 -4.47 0.25
CA THR A 41 -12.88 -4.00 1.48
C THR A 41 -13.07 -2.49 1.54
N LEU A 42 -12.28 -1.72 0.79
CA LEU A 42 -12.21 -0.27 0.94
C LEU A 42 -13.33 0.48 0.22
N TRP A 43 -13.91 -0.13 -0.81
CA TRP A 43 -14.91 0.52 -1.65
C TRP A 43 -16.30 -0.07 -1.39
N PRO A 44 -17.33 0.76 -1.26
CA PRO A 44 -18.71 0.27 -1.36
C PRO A 44 -18.91 -0.37 -2.74
N ALA A 45 -19.72 -1.45 -2.80
CA ALA A 45 -19.95 -2.38 -3.92
C ALA A 45 -19.43 -1.97 -5.31
N PRO A 46 -18.75 -2.87 -6.05
CA PRO A 46 -18.04 -2.53 -7.29
C PRO A 46 -18.95 -1.85 -8.32
N GLY A 47 -18.67 -0.57 -8.58
CA GLY A 47 -19.30 0.24 -9.62
C GLY A 47 -18.32 0.58 -10.74
N HIS A 48 -18.82 0.82 -11.96
CA HIS A 48 -18.03 1.15 -13.15
C HIS A 48 -17.50 2.61 -13.17
N SER A 49 -17.59 3.29 -12.04
CA SER A 49 -17.04 4.62 -11.81
C SER A 49 -16.22 4.50 -10.52
N GLY A 50 -14.95 4.89 -10.56
CA GLY A 50 -14.06 4.86 -9.38
C GLY A 50 -14.64 5.53 -8.13
N PRO A 51 -13.95 5.49 -6.98
CA PRO A 51 -14.52 5.92 -5.72
C PRO A 51 -14.97 7.38 -5.76
N SER A 52 -16.09 7.72 -5.11
CA SER A 52 -16.47 9.11 -4.87
C SER A 52 -15.49 9.77 -3.90
N PRO A 53 -15.44 11.12 -3.79
CA PRO A 53 -14.56 11.80 -2.85
C PRO A 53 -14.79 11.33 -1.41
N LEU A 54 -16.06 11.22 -1.00
CA LEU A 54 -16.42 10.70 0.32
C LEU A 54 -16.00 9.24 0.53
N ALA A 55 -16.10 8.39 -0.51
CA ALA A 55 -15.64 7.01 -0.42
C ALA A 55 -14.12 6.93 -0.27
N LEU A 56 -13.37 7.81 -0.94
CA LEU A 56 -11.92 7.93 -0.80
C LEU A 56 -11.52 8.37 0.62
N GLU A 57 -12.17 9.40 1.16
CA GLU A 57 -11.94 9.85 2.55
C GLU A 57 -12.22 8.74 3.57
N ASN A 58 -13.35 8.05 3.45
CA ASN A 58 -13.69 6.93 4.34
C ASN A 58 -12.68 5.78 4.23
N ALA A 59 -12.21 5.50 3.02
CA ALA A 59 -11.21 4.47 2.79
C ALA A 59 -9.85 4.83 3.42
N ILE A 60 -9.40 6.09 3.29
CA ILE A 60 -8.21 6.61 3.97
C ILE A 60 -8.34 6.36 5.47
N GLN A 61 -9.41 6.87 6.09
CA GLN A 61 -9.62 6.73 7.53
C GLN A 61 -9.64 5.26 7.98
N THR A 62 -10.32 4.39 7.20
CA THR A 62 -10.36 2.95 7.49
C THR A 62 -8.97 2.32 7.52
N VAL A 63 -8.10 2.71 6.57
CA VAL A 63 -6.73 2.20 6.50
C VAL A 63 -5.87 2.78 7.62
N GLU A 64 -5.95 4.08 7.89
CA GLU A 64 -5.22 4.76 8.97
C GLU A 64 -5.52 4.12 10.34
N ASP A 65 -6.79 3.88 10.65
CA ASP A 65 -7.23 3.24 11.89
C ASP A 65 -6.58 1.85 12.09
N GLN A 66 -6.37 1.08 11.02
CA GLN A 66 -5.70 -0.22 11.11
C GLN A 66 -4.18 -0.10 11.28
N ILE A 67 -3.57 0.92 10.69
CA ILE A 67 -2.11 1.12 10.69
C ILE A 67 -1.62 1.74 12.00
N GLU A 68 -2.42 2.56 12.67
CA GLU A 68 -2.06 3.17 13.96
C GLU A 68 -1.62 2.12 14.99
N GLY A 69 -2.30 0.97 15.01
CA GLY A 69 -1.94 -0.18 15.86
C GLY A 69 -0.58 -0.81 15.53
N LEU A 70 -0.11 -0.70 14.29
CA LEU A 70 1.20 -1.20 13.86
C LEU A 70 2.35 -0.25 14.21
N HIS A 71 2.13 1.06 14.13
CA HIS A 71 3.18 2.09 14.25
C HIS A 71 4.07 1.88 15.49
N ARG A 72 3.47 1.59 16.65
CA ARG A 72 4.21 1.38 17.90
C ARG A 72 5.15 0.17 17.91
N HIS A 73 4.95 -0.80 17.00
CA HIS A 73 5.74 -2.03 16.93
C HIS A 73 6.85 -1.95 15.88
N VAL A 74 6.73 -1.07 14.88
CA VAL A 74 7.65 -0.97 13.75
C VAL A 74 8.85 -0.09 14.16
N PRO A 75 10.07 -0.65 14.26
CA PRO A 75 11.25 0.16 14.58
C PRO A 75 11.58 1.16 13.48
N ALA A 76 12.11 2.32 13.86
CA ALA A 76 12.62 3.30 12.89
C ALA A 76 13.71 2.69 11.99
N GLY A 77 13.70 3.03 10.70
CA GLY A 77 14.63 2.48 9.71
C GLY A 77 14.30 1.05 9.24
N SER A 78 13.12 0.53 9.60
CA SER A 78 12.59 -0.71 9.01
C SER A 78 12.34 -0.55 7.51
N ARG A 79 12.19 -1.67 6.80
CA ARG A 79 11.80 -1.68 5.37
C ARG A 79 10.43 -2.30 5.18
N LEU A 80 9.60 -1.68 4.35
CA LEU A 80 8.36 -2.27 3.87
C LEU A 80 8.64 -3.23 2.71
N VAL A 81 8.15 -4.45 2.82
CA VAL A 81 8.35 -5.52 1.82
C VAL A 81 6.99 -6.05 1.39
N VAL A 82 6.85 -6.43 0.12
CA VAL A 82 5.70 -7.15 -0.44
C VAL A 82 6.14 -8.21 -1.44
N ASP A 83 5.35 -9.25 -1.62
CA ASP A 83 5.56 -10.21 -2.70
C ASP A 83 5.26 -9.56 -4.07
N ALA A 84 5.98 -9.97 -5.12
CA ALA A 84 5.75 -9.45 -6.46
C ALA A 84 4.31 -9.68 -6.95
N GLN A 85 3.68 -10.79 -6.54
CA GLN A 85 2.28 -11.09 -6.87
C GLN A 85 1.29 -10.14 -6.20
N THR A 86 1.62 -9.58 -5.03
CA THR A 86 0.79 -8.58 -4.36
C THR A 86 0.62 -7.33 -5.23
N LEU A 87 1.62 -7.00 -6.06
CA LEU A 87 1.55 -5.86 -6.97
C LEU A 87 0.81 -6.13 -8.28
N ALA A 88 0.33 -7.35 -8.53
CA ALA A 88 -0.36 -7.71 -9.76
C ALA A 88 -1.55 -6.77 -10.10
N PRO A 89 -2.39 -6.32 -9.14
CA PRO A 89 -3.46 -5.36 -9.44
C PRO A 89 -2.94 -4.01 -9.97
N LEU A 90 -1.77 -3.55 -9.50
CA LEU A 90 -1.14 -2.31 -9.99
C LEU A 90 -0.49 -2.50 -11.36
N GLN A 91 0.04 -3.69 -11.64
CA GLN A 91 0.64 -4.02 -12.93
C GLN A 91 -0.40 -4.12 -14.05
N HIS A 92 -1.55 -4.77 -13.80
CA HIS A 92 -2.64 -4.87 -14.77
C HIS A 92 -3.22 -3.50 -15.13
N ALA A 93 -3.12 -2.55 -14.21
CA ALA A 93 -3.58 -1.18 -14.41
C ALA A 93 -2.53 -0.27 -15.09
N GLY A 94 -1.27 -0.71 -15.20
CA GLY A 94 -0.17 0.05 -15.77
C GLY A 94 0.54 1.03 -14.80
N ALA A 95 0.31 0.92 -13.48
CA ALA A 95 0.64 1.93 -12.43
C ALA A 95 2.11 1.98 -12.10
N ILE A 96 2.81 0.88 -12.34
CA ILE A 96 4.19 0.77 -11.92
C ILE A 96 5.04 0.55 -13.16
N ARG A 97 5.40 1.66 -13.80
CA ARG A 97 6.60 1.73 -14.65
C ARG A 97 7.86 2.06 -13.85
N GLY A 98 7.73 2.28 -12.54
CA GLY A 98 8.77 2.83 -11.66
C GLY A 98 9.49 1.83 -10.75
N LEU A 99 9.44 0.53 -11.04
CA LEU A 99 10.26 -0.43 -10.29
C LEU A 99 11.74 -0.20 -10.61
N VAL A 100 12.46 0.43 -9.69
CA VAL A 100 13.90 0.69 -9.82
C VAL A 100 14.61 -0.12 -8.75
N ASN A 101 15.54 -0.99 -9.15
CA ASN A 101 16.30 -1.86 -8.25
C ASN A 101 15.42 -2.70 -7.29
N GLY A 102 14.26 -3.16 -7.78
CA GLY A 102 13.34 -3.98 -6.97
C GLY A 102 12.56 -3.21 -5.91
N ALA A 103 12.46 -1.88 -6.02
CA ALA A 103 11.67 -1.05 -5.12
C ALA A 103 10.83 0.00 -5.86
N ILE A 104 9.76 0.45 -5.22
CA ILE A 104 8.88 1.53 -5.67
C ILE A 104 8.93 2.61 -4.61
N GLY A 105 9.49 3.77 -4.96
CA GLY A 105 9.61 4.89 -4.03
C GLY A 105 8.27 5.55 -3.72
N LEU A 106 8.18 6.18 -2.56
CA LEU A 106 6.99 6.90 -2.09
C LEU A 106 6.45 7.89 -3.13
N ALA A 107 7.33 8.65 -3.80
CA ALA A 107 6.93 9.61 -4.83
C ALA A 107 6.14 8.98 -6.00
N VAL A 108 6.42 7.71 -6.33
CA VAL A 108 5.67 6.98 -7.38
C VAL A 108 4.29 6.61 -6.86
N ILE A 109 4.20 6.08 -5.63
CA ILE A 109 2.91 5.76 -5.00
C ILE A 109 2.05 7.02 -4.84
N GLU A 110 2.63 8.15 -4.43
CA GLU A 110 1.95 9.44 -4.35
C GLU A 110 1.41 9.91 -5.70
N HIS A 111 2.17 9.71 -6.78
CA HIS A 111 1.69 10.07 -8.11
C HIS A 111 0.44 9.27 -8.50
N GLU A 112 0.44 7.96 -8.25
CA GLU A 112 -0.72 7.11 -8.51
C GLU A 112 -1.93 7.49 -7.63
N TYR A 113 -1.68 7.84 -6.36
CA TYR A 113 -2.72 8.38 -5.47
C TYR A 113 -3.30 9.70 -6.00
N GLN A 114 -2.49 10.60 -6.54
CA GLN A 114 -2.98 11.85 -7.13
C GLN A 114 -3.91 11.58 -8.32
N GLN A 115 -3.63 10.56 -9.13
CA GLN A 115 -4.52 10.15 -10.21
C GLN A 115 -5.84 9.60 -9.67
N LEU A 116 -5.79 8.76 -8.63
CA LEU A 116 -6.97 8.25 -7.93
C LEU A 116 -7.84 9.39 -7.37
N ALA A 117 -7.22 10.34 -6.66
CA ALA A 117 -7.91 11.49 -6.09
C ALA A 117 -8.54 12.38 -7.19
N ALA A 118 -7.83 12.63 -8.29
CA ALA A 118 -8.36 13.37 -9.42
C ALA A 118 -9.57 12.66 -10.07
N ARG A 119 -9.52 11.33 -10.21
CA ARG A 119 -10.67 10.53 -10.68
C ARG A 119 -11.85 10.65 -9.74
N ALA A 120 -11.63 10.55 -8.43
CA ALA A 120 -12.68 10.66 -7.42
C ALA A 120 -13.38 12.02 -7.48
N MET A 121 -12.62 13.10 -7.72
CA MET A 121 -13.14 14.45 -7.90
C MET A 121 -13.82 14.69 -9.25
N GLY A 122 -13.87 13.69 -10.14
CA GLY A 122 -14.52 13.79 -11.44
C GLY A 122 -13.72 14.54 -12.51
N VAL A 123 -12.41 14.67 -12.35
CA VAL A 123 -11.53 15.34 -13.33
C VAL A 123 -11.55 14.57 -14.65
N PRO A 124 -11.99 15.16 -15.78
CA PRO A 124 -12.20 14.44 -17.03
C PRO A 124 -10.92 13.82 -17.61
N SER A 125 -9.78 14.49 -17.47
CA SER A 125 -8.47 14.02 -17.96
C SER A 125 -7.89 12.86 -17.16
N ALA A 126 -8.46 12.55 -15.99
CA ALA A 126 -8.07 11.42 -15.17
C ALA A 126 -8.82 10.12 -15.57
N ARG A 127 -9.83 10.22 -16.45
CA ARG A 127 -10.55 9.06 -17.03
C ARG A 127 -9.74 8.47 -18.18
N GLY A 128 -9.65 7.14 -18.25
CA GLY A 128 -8.92 6.45 -19.34
C GLY A 128 -7.41 6.29 -19.14
N SER A 129 -6.82 6.72 -18.01
CA SER A 129 -5.60 6.08 -17.52
C SER A 129 -5.97 4.64 -17.13
N GLY A 130 -5.17 3.61 -17.45
CA GLY A 130 -5.48 2.17 -17.25
C GLY A 130 -5.86 1.70 -15.83
N PHE A 131 -6.07 2.63 -14.90
CA PHE A 131 -6.36 2.52 -13.48
C PHE A 131 -7.83 2.39 -13.11
N GLU A 132 -8.67 1.83 -13.97
CA GLU A 132 -10.09 1.64 -13.66
C GLU A 132 -10.33 0.28 -13.01
N HIS A 133 -9.53 -0.04 -11.99
CA HIS A 133 -9.71 -1.28 -11.24
C HIS A 133 -9.65 -1.01 -9.73
N ALA A 134 -10.79 -1.23 -9.07
CA ALA A 134 -10.99 -0.99 -7.66
C ALA A 134 -9.92 -1.64 -6.76
N ALA A 135 -9.46 -2.84 -7.12
CA ALA A 135 -8.38 -3.51 -6.37
C ALA A 135 -7.03 -2.81 -6.51
N GLY A 136 -6.74 -2.19 -7.66
CA GLY A 136 -5.55 -1.36 -7.85
C GLY A 136 -5.63 -0.08 -7.03
N ASP A 137 -6.77 0.61 -7.06
CA ASP A 137 -7.00 1.82 -6.26
C ASP A 137 -6.87 1.54 -4.75
N ALA A 138 -7.43 0.43 -4.29
CA ALA A 138 -7.32 0.00 -2.89
C ALA A 138 -5.86 -0.30 -2.52
N LEU A 139 -5.12 -0.98 -3.40
CA LEU A 139 -3.72 -1.31 -3.16
C LEU A 139 -2.82 -0.07 -3.13
N VAL A 140 -3.02 0.91 -4.02
CA VAL A 140 -2.32 2.21 -3.93
C VAL A 140 -2.56 2.84 -2.56
N LEU A 141 -3.82 2.88 -2.12
CA LEU A 141 -4.19 3.50 -0.86
C LEU A 141 -3.56 2.79 0.35
N ILE A 142 -3.65 1.46 0.42
CA ILE A 142 -3.04 0.67 1.51
C ILE A 142 -1.53 0.92 1.57
N LEU A 143 -0.84 0.88 0.43
CA LEU A 143 0.61 1.10 0.39
C LEU A 143 0.97 2.53 0.78
N ARG A 144 0.24 3.53 0.26
CA ARG A 144 0.45 4.94 0.58
C ARG A 144 0.40 5.20 2.08
N GLU A 145 -0.69 4.79 2.73
CA GLU A 145 -0.87 5.04 4.15
C GLU A 145 0.17 4.28 4.99
N CYS A 146 0.57 3.08 4.58
CA CYS A 146 1.68 2.37 5.21
C CYS A 146 2.98 3.17 5.11
N LEU A 147 3.31 3.69 3.93
CA LEU A 147 4.54 4.47 3.74
C LEU A 147 4.53 5.74 4.60
N HIS A 148 3.43 6.49 4.59
CA HIS A 148 3.32 7.75 5.31
C HIS A 148 3.28 7.59 6.82
N HIS A 149 2.39 6.74 7.34
CA HIS A 149 2.17 6.63 8.78
C HIS A 149 3.21 5.79 9.49
N LEU A 150 3.90 4.89 8.80
CA LEU A 150 4.98 4.08 9.37
C LEU A 150 6.38 4.61 9.04
N GLY A 151 6.48 5.68 8.26
CA GLY A 151 7.74 6.37 7.96
C GLY A 151 8.68 5.59 7.03
N PHE A 152 8.13 4.94 6.00
CA PHE A 152 8.91 4.25 4.97
C PHE A 152 9.06 5.09 3.70
N ASP A 153 10.22 5.03 3.07
CA ASP A 153 10.48 5.78 1.83
C ASP A 153 10.15 4.99 0.55
N ALA A 154 9.98 3.67 0.66
CA ALA A 154 9.75 2.80 -0.49
C ALA A 154 9.10 1.46 -0.11
N VAL A 155 8.41 0.86 -1.08
CA VAL A 155 7.96 -0.54 -1.06
C VAL A 155 9.02 -1.39 -1.76
N HIS A 156 9.59 -2.37 -1.08
CA HIS A 156 10.56 -3.30 -1.66
C HIS A 156 9.89 -4.62 -2.05
N LEU A 157 10.33 -5.21 -3.16
CA LEU A 157 9.96 -6.58 -3.49
C LEU A 157 10.70 -7.56 -2.60
N ALA A 158 9.97 -8.58 -2.13
CA ALA A 158 10.58 -9.77 -1.55
C ALA A 158 11.55 -10.39 -2.58
N ALA A 159 12.71 -10.80 -2.09
CA ALA A 159 13.75 -11.46 -2.89
C ALA A 159 13.39 -12.90 -3.23
#